data_AF-A0A6L7X0J1-F1
#
_entry.id   AF-A0A6L7X0J1-F1
#
_cell.length_a   1.000
_cell.length_b   1.000
_cell.length_c   1.000
_cell.angle_alpha   90.00
_cell.angle_beta   90.00
_cell.angle_gamma   90.00
#
_symmetry.space_group_name_H-M   'P 1'
#
loop_
_entity.id
_entity.type
_entity.pdbx_description
1 polymer ?
#
loop_
_entity_poly.entity_id
_entity_poly.type
_entity_poly.pdbx_seq_one_letter_code
_entity_poly.pdbx_strand_id
1 'polypeptide(L)'
;MKMPSNPQSSTTLRTLTERSNARGLAHLALHLGVIAATGALYAAAFGTAWMFLAAWAYATCLVFLFAPLHETIHGTAFRSRWLNRTVSTACGWILMLPPRYFRAFHFEHHRHTQDPERDPELATPPPRPWREYLWR
;
A
#
# COMPACT_ATOMS: atom_id res chain seq x y z
N MET A 1 22.18 5.44 18.04
CA MET A 1 21.02 6.36 17.87
C MET A 1 20.32 6.48 19.22
N LYS A 2 20.37 7.64 19.88
CA LYS A 2 19.64 7.86 21.15
C LYS A 2 18.16 7.95 20.81
N MET A 3 17.35 7.04 21.36
CA MET A 3 15.89 7.17 21.31
C MET A 3 15.51 8.53 21.91
N PRO A 4 14.61 9.31 21.29
CA PRO A 4 14.18 10.58 21.85
C PRO A 4 13.67 10.35 23.28
N SER A 5 14.23 11.10 24.23
CA SER A 5 14.08 10.88 25.67
C SER A 5 12.71 11.23 26.23
N ASN A 6 11.77 11.68 25.39
CA ASN A 6 10.43 12.04 25.83
C ASN A 6 9.37 11.46 24.86
N PRO A 7 8.51 10.53 25.32
CA PRO A 7 7.38 10.10 24.53
C PRO A 7 6.47 11.30 24.21
N GLN A 8 5.96 11.35 22.98
CA GLN A 8 5.03 12.40 22.57
C GLN A 8 3.80 12.39 23.48
N SER A 9 3.30 13.57 23.86
CA SER A 9 2.10 13.67 24.68
C SER A 9 0.90 13.02 23.98
N SER A 10 -0.04 12.48 24.76
CA SER A 10 -1.27 11.88 24.22
C SER A 10 -2.06 12.85 23.33
N THR A 11 -2.06 14.14 23.69
CA THR A 11 -2.68 15.22 22.91
C THR A 11 -1.99 15.39 21.55
N THR A 12 -0.66 15.43 21.52
CA THR A 12 0.12 15.53 20.25
C THR A 12 -0.16 14.34 19.35
N LEU A 13 -0.11 13.12 19.90
CA LEU A 13 -0.39 11.90 19.13
C LEU A 13 -1.82 11.89 18.58
N ARG A 14 -2.80 12.34 19.36
CA ARG A 14 -4.20 12.42 18.93
C ARG A 14 -4.39 13.37 17.75
N THR A 15 -3.68 14.50 17.72
CA THR A 15 -3.71 15.44 16.61
C THR A 15 -3.05 14.86 15.36
N LEU A 16 -1.89 14.21 15.50
CA LEU A 16 -1.16 13.60 14.37
C LEU A 16 -1.89 12.39 13.78
N THR A 17 -2.71 11.71 14.57
CA THR A 17 -3.47 10.51 14.14
C THR A 17 -4.93 10.83 13.78
N GLU A 18 -5.27 12.13 13.64
CA GLU A 18 -6.64 12.52 13.29
C GLU A 18 -7.01 12.07 11.87
N ARG A 19 -8.12 11.33 11.77
CA ARG A 19 -8.62 10.75 10.53
C ARG A 19 -9.68 11.63 9.89
N SER A 20 -9.60 11.82 8.58
CA SER A 20 -10.56 12.66 7.83
C SER A 20 -11.04 11.95 6.57
N ASN A 21 -12.35 11.82 6.41
CA ASN A 21 -12.93 11.26 5.18
C ASN A 21 -12.62 12.14 3.97
N ALA A 22 -12.67 13.46 4.12
CA ALA A 22 -12.45 14.39 3.02
C ALA A 22 -11.02 14.30 2.49
N ARG A 23 -10.02 14.30 3.40
CA ARG A 23 -8.62 14.10 3.01
C ARG A 23 -8.42 12.71 2.40
N GLY A 24 -8.89 11.65 3.05
CA GLY A 24 -8.77 10.29 2.51
C GLY A 24 -9.37 10.14 1.10
N LEU A 25 -10.55 10.72 0.86
CA LEU A 25 -11.21 10.69 -0.46
C LEU A 25 -10.46 11.53 -1.50
N ALA A 26 -9.91 12.69 -1.12
CA ALA A 26 -9.10 13.51 -2.02
C ALA A 26 -7.82 12.77 -2.46
N HIS A 27 -7.11 12.14 -1.53
CA HIS A 27 -5.92 11.34 -1.84
C HIS A 27 -6.27 10.13 -2.74
N LEU A 28 -7.34 9.41 -2.41
CA LEU A 28 -7.81 8.29 -3.23
C LEU A 28 -8.21 8.74 -4.64
N ALA A 29 -8.98 9.83 -4.76
CA ALA A 29 -9.41 10.37 -6.04
C ALA A 29 -8.23 10.83 -6.90
N LEU A 30 -7.23 11.49 -6.29
CA LEU A 30 -6.01 11.89 -6.98
C LEU A 30 -5.26 10.67 -7.53
N HIS A 31 -5.08 9.63 -6.71
CA HIS A 31 -4.41 8.39 -7.13
C HIS A 31 -5.16 7.71 -8.28
N LEU A 32 -6.48 7.54 -8.15
CA LEU A 32 -7.32 6.97 -9.21
C LEU A 32 -7.28 7.82 -10.48
N GLY A 33 -7.22 9.15 -10.36
CA GLY A 33 -7.02 10.06 -11.49
C GLY A 33 -5.69 9.83 -12.22
N VAL A 34 -4.60 9.65 -11.47
CA VAL A 34 -3.28 9.33 -12.04
C VAL A 34 -3.29 7.95 -12.73
N ILE A 35 -3.96 6.95 -12.14
CA ILE A 35 -4.15 5.63 -12.77
C ILE A 35 -4.93 5.76 -14.08
N ALA A 36 -6.02 6.52 -14.09
CA ALA A 36 -6.81 6.74 -15.30
C ALA A 36 -6.01 7.48 -16.38
N ALA A 37 -5.26 8.52 -16.01
CA ALA A 37 -4.42 9.28 -16.93
C ALA A 37 -3.31 8.41 -17.55
N THR A 38 -2.59 7.64 -16.73
CA THR A 38 -1.54 6.73 -17.22
C THR A 38 -2.11 5.57 -18.04
N GLY A 39 -3.30 5.07 -17.69
CA GLY A 39 -4.01 4.07 -18.49
C GLY A 39 -4.45 4.61 -19.86
N ALA A 40 -4.91 5.85 -19.93
CA ALA A 40 -5.22 6.51 -21.19
C ALA A 40 -3.97 6.73 -22.06
N LEU A 41 -2.84 7.10 -21.45
CA LEU A 41 -1.55 7.19 -22.15
C LEU A 41 -1.12 5.84 -22.71
N TYR A 42 -1.27 4.77 -21.92
CA TYR A 42 -0.97 3.41 -22.39
C TYR A 42 -1.85 3.01 -23.58
N ALA A 43 -3.15 3.25 -23.50
CA ALA A 43 -4.08 2.97 -24.60
C ALA A 43 -3.74 3.78 -25.87
N ALA A 44 -3.39 5.06 -25.73
CA ALA A 44 -3.01 5.92 -26.84
C ALA A 44 -1.67 5.52 -27.49
N ALA A 45 -0.74 4.97 -26.69
CA ALA A 45 0.56 4.51 -27.17
C ALA A 45 0.53 3.08 -27.73
N PHE A 46 -0.61 2.38 -27.65
CA PHE A 46 -0.73 0.97 -28.01
C PHE A 46 -0.25 0.71 -29.46
N GLY A 47 0.59 -0.31 -29.64
CA GLY A 47 1.20 -0.64 -30.94
C GLY A 47 2.44 0.19 -31.30
N THR A 48 2.87 1.14 -30.47
CA THR A 48 4.12 1.90 -30.65
C THR A 48 5.18 1.47 -29.63
N ALA A 49 6.44 1.87 -29.85
CA ALA A 49 7.51 1.65 -28.87
C ALA A 49 7.26 2.36 -27.53
N TRP A 50 6.53 3.48 -27.53
CA TRP A 50 6.16 4.23 -26.32
C TRP A 50 5.19 3.47 -25.42
N MET A 51 4.52 2.44 -25.94
CA MET A 51 3.62 1.57 -25.18
C MET A 51 4.30 0.98 -23.94
N PHE A 52 5.57 0.59 -24.02
CA PHE A 52 6.28 -0.02 -22.89
C PHE A 52 6.49 0.96 -21.73
N LEU A 53 6.87 2.20 -22.04
CA LEU A 53 7.03 3.24 -21.03
C LEU A 53 5.68 3.61 -20.39
N ALA A 54 4.64 3.74 -21.20
CA ALA A 54 3.29 4.03 -20.72
C ALA A 54 2.71 2.86 -19.89
N ALA A 55 2.95 1.62 -20.31
CA ALA A 55 2.59 0.41 -19.57
C ALA A 55 3.30 0.35 -18.20
N TRP A 56 4.61 0.65 -18.18
CA TRP A 56 5.38 0.69 -16.93
C TRP A 56 4.83 1.73 -15.96
N ALA A 57 4.53 2.95 -16.44
CA ALA A 57 3.92 3.99 -15.61
C ALA A 57 2.54 3.56 -15.08
N TYR A 58 1.68 3.04 -15.95
CA TYR A 58 0.33 2.59 -15.58
C TYR A 58 0.36 1.43 -14.57
N ALA A 59 1.17 0.40 -14.84
CA ALA A 59 1.33 -0.75 -13.95
C ALA A 59 1.88 -0.34 -12.58
N THR A 60 2.86 0.58 -12.56
CA THR A 60 3.39 1.15 -11.32
C THR A 60 2.27 1.81 -10.52
N CYS A 61 1.52 2.74 -11.11
CA CYS A 61 0.42 3.42 -10.43
C CYS A 61 -0.67 2.46 -9.93
N LEU A 62 -0.97 1.39 -10.68
CA LEU A 62 -1.89 0.33 -10.26
C LEU A 62 -1.36 -0.45 -9.05
N VAL A 63 -0.11 -0.90 -9.04
CA VAL A 63 0.49 -1.62 -7.91
C VAL A 63 0.49 -0.76 -6.65
N PHE A 64 0.68 0.55 -6.79
CA PHE A 64 0.59 1.48 -5.66
C PHE A 64 -0.79 1.56 -5.00
N LEU A 65 -1.86 0.98 -5.56
CA LEU A 65 -3.12 0.73 -4.82
C LEU A 65 -2.90 -0.10 -3.54
N PHE A 66 -1.74 -0.72 -3.38
CA PHE A 66 -1.30 -1.31 -2.13
C PHE A 66 -1.29 -0.28 -0.98
N ALA A 67 -0.94 0.98 -1.22
CA ALA A 67 -0.93 2.02 -0.18
C ALA A 67 -2.33 2.29 0.41
N PRO A 68 -3.39 2.59 -0.37
CA PRO A 68 -4.73 2.70 0.18
C PRO A 68 -5.23 1.36 0.76
N LEU A 69 -4.86 0.20 0.21
CA LEU A 69 -5.18 -1.10 0.84
C LEU A 69 -4.57 -1.20 2.25
N HIS A 70 -3.26 -0.98 2.38
CA HIS A 70 -2.50 -1.00 3.63
C HIS A 70 -3.11 -0.08 4.68
N GLU A 71 -3.31 1.19 4.34
CA GLU A 71 -3.83 2.17 5.29
C GLU A 71 -5.29 1.87 5.71
N THR A 72 -6.08 1.27 4.83
CA THR A 72 -7.48 0.94 5.12
C THR A 72 -7.66 -0.37 5.90
N ILE A 73 -6.74 -1.33 5.81
CA ILE A 73 -6.74 -2.51 6.70
C ILE A 73 -6.37 -2.13 8.14
N HIS A 74 -5.53 -1.10 8.31
CA HIS A 74 -5.25 -0.47 9.61
C HIS A 74 -6.44 0.34 10.14
N GLY A 75 -7.31 0.82 9.23
CA GLY A 75 -8.47 1.64 9.58
C GLY A 75 -8.10 3.09 9.91
N THR A 76 -6.96 3.55 9.39
CA THR A 76 -6.37 4.86 9.64
C THR A 76 -6.59 5.83 8.48
N ALA A 77 -6.93 5.34 7.28
CA ALA A 77 -7.17 6.19 6.10
C ALA A 77 -8.41 7.09 6.24
N PHE A 78 -9.53 6.52 6.71
CA PHE A 78 -10.82 7.22 6.82
C PHE A 78 -11.35 7.24 8.24
N ARG A 79 -12.11 8.29 8.58
CA ARG A 79 -12.89 8.36 9.83
C ARG A 79 -14.01 7.32 9.83
N SER A 80 -14.66 7.10 8.69
CA SER A 80 -15.74 6.12 8.54
C SER A 80 -15.20 4.70 8.38
N ARG A 81 -15.66 3.79 9.23
CA ARG A 81 -15.26 2.37 9.18
C ARG A 81 -15.69 1.67 7.88
N TRP A 82 -16.83 2.04 7.32
CA TRP A 82 -17.34 1.44 6.08
C TRP A 82 -16.49 1.85 4.87
N LEU A 83 -16.02 3.11 4.80
CA LEU A 83 -15.12 3.56 3.73
C LEU A 83 -13.83 2.74 3.72
N ASN A 84 -13.20 2.54 4.88
CA ASN A 84 -12.02 1.68 4.99
C ASN A 84 -12.30 0.25 4.47
N ARG A 85 -13.43 -0.35 4.85
CA ARG A 85 -13.80 -1.69 4.37
C ARG A 85 -14.05 -1.75 2.87
N THR A 86 -14.75 -0.77 2.31
CA THR A 86 -15.03 -0.73 0.88
C THR A 86 -13.76 -0.52 0.06
N VAL A 87 -12.92 0.43 0.45
CA VAL A 87 -11.67 0.75 -0.27
C VAL A 87 -10.67 -0.40 -0.17
N SER A 88 -10.48 -0.99 1.02
CA SER A 88 -9.65 -2.20 1.15
C SER A 88 -10.17 -3.34 0.27
N THR A 89 -11.48 -3.60 0.26
CA THR A 89 -12.09 -4.63 -0.60
C THR A 89 -11.82 -4.38 -2.08
N ALA A 90 -12.07 -3.16 -2.57
CA ALA A 90 -11.83 -2.82 -3.97
C ALA A 90 -10.36 -2.94 -4.36
N CYS A 91 -9.44 -2.36 -3.57
CA CYS A 91 -8.00 -2.45 -3.84
C CYS A 91 -7.50 -3.89 -3.76
N GLY A 92 -7.95 -4.65 -2.77
CA GLY A 92 -7.59 -6.07 -2.63
C GLY A 92 -8.05 -6.93 -3.79
N TRP A 93 -9.23 -6.65 -4.38
CA TRP A 93 -9.68 -7.32 -5.60
C TRP A 93 -8.77 -6.99 -6.79
N ILE A 94 -8.45 -5.71 -7.01
CA ILE A 94 -7.60 -5.28 -8.13
C ILE A 94 -6.20 -5.86 -8.01
N LEU A 95 -5.64 -5.91 -6.80
CA LEU A 95 -4.30 -6.43 -6.52
C LEU A 95 -4.24 -7.94 -6.35
N MET A 96 -5.38 -8.63 -6.44
CA MET A 96 -5.50 -10.06 -6.12
C MET A 96 -4.96 -10.40 -4.71
N LEU A 97 -5.14 -9.49 -3.75
CA LEU A 97 -4.66 -9.58 -2.38
C LEU A 97 -5.85 -9.45 -1.40
N PRO A 98 -6.44 -10.56 -0.94
CA PRO A 98 -7.64 -10.54 -0.09
C PRO A 98 -7.40 -9.74 1.20
N PRO A 99 -8.16 -8.67 1.49
CA PRO A 99 -7.84 -7.76 2.58
C PRO A 99 -7.90 -8.37 3.97
N ARG A 100 -8.75 -9.39 4.18
CA ARG A 100 -8.85 -10.10 5.46
C ARG A 100 -7.59 -10.90 5.75
N TYR A 101 -7.11 -11.65 4.76
CA TYR A 101 -5.84 -12.37 4.83
C TYR A 101 -4.70 -11.39 5.04
N PHE A 102 -4.61 -10.36 4.18
CA PHE A 102 -3.53 -9.39 4.26
C PHE A 102 -3.51 -8.65 5.59
N ARG A 103 -4.67 -8.30 6.15
CA ARG A 103 -4.75 -7.71 7.50
C ARG A 103 -4.19 -8.61 8.58
N ALA A 104 -4.53 -9.91 8.57
CA ALA A 104 -4.02 -10.86 9.55
C ALA A 104 -2.49 -11.03 9.42
N PHE A 105 -2.01 -11.26 8.19
CA PHE A 105 -0.59 -11.32 7.87
C PHE A 105 0.16 -10.07 8.34
N HIS A 106 -0.37 -8.90 8.00
CA HIS A 106 0.31 -7.63 8.19
C HIS A 106 0.34 -7.17 9.64
N PHE A 107 -0.68 -7.51 10.43
CA PHE A 107 -0.64 -7.31 11.89
C PHE A 107 0.38 -8.21 12.57
N GLU A 108 0.53 -9.46 12.11
CA GLU A 108 1.56 -10.35 12.64
C GLU A 108 2.96 -9.83 12.32
N HIS A 109 3.17 -9.40 11.06
CA HIS A 109 4.39 -8.70 10.64
C HIS A 109 4.68 -7.48 11.51
N HIS A 110 3.73 -6.57 11.74
CA HIS A 110 3.97 -5.39 12.58
C HIS A 110 4.21 -5.71 14.06
N ARG A 111 3.61 -6.77 14.56
CA ARG A 111 3.80 -7.22 15.94
C ARG A 111 5.18 -7.82 16.17
N HIS A 112 5.70 -8.52 15.18
CA HIS A 112 6.95 -9.28 15.27
C HIS A 112 7.95 -8.87 14.18
N THR A 113 7.98 -7.58 13.81
CA THR A 113 8.78 -7.11 12.68
C THR A 113 10.25 -7.49 12.85
N GLN A 114 10.81 -8.16 11.85
CA GLN A 114 12.20 -8.66 11.85
C GLN A 114 12.49 -9.77 12.88
N ASP A 115 11.48 -10.42 13.45
CA ASP A 115 11.63 -11.66 14.21
C ASP A 115 11.67 -12.85 13.23
N PRO A 116 12.80 -13.55 13.08
CA PRO A 116 12.95 -14.63 12.09
C PRO A 116 11.98 -15.80 12.28
N GLU A 117 11.44 -16.00 13.49
CA GLU A 117 10.54 -17.12 13.79
C GLU A 117 9.06 -16.75 13.67
N ARG A 118 8.73 -15.46 13.74
CA ARG A 118 7.34 -14.98 13.88
C ARG A 118 6.90 -14.00 12.82
N ASP A 119 7.82 -13.30 12.17
CA ASP A 119 7.49 -12.40 11.07
C ASP A 119 7.12 -13.22 9.82
N PRO A 120 5.85 -13.24 9.39
CA PRO A 120 5.46 -14.01 8.21
C PRO A 120 6.09 -13.46 6.92
N GLU A 121 6.61 -12.22 6.91
CA GLU A 121 7.38 -11.69 5.78
C GLU A 121 8.70 -12.44 5.58
N LEU A 122 9.28 -12.97 6.66
CA LEU A 122 10.57 -13.68 6.64
C LEU A 122 10.44 -15.18 6.37
N ALA A 123 9.21 -15.70 6.15
CA ALA A 123 8.97 -17.11 5.84
C ALA A 123 9.75 -17.61 4.62
N THR A 124 10.05 -16.70 3.67
CA THR A 124 10.95 -16.96 2.56
C THR A 124 12.23 -16.14 2.75
N PRO A 125 13.41 -16.78 2.80
CA PRO A 125 14.66 -16.04 2.99
C PRO A 125 14.97 -15.17 1.77
N PRO A 126 15.53 -13.96 1.96
CA PRO A 126 15.85 -13.07 0.85
C PRO A 126 16.91 -13.71 -0.08
N PRO A 127 16.92 -13.34 -1.37
CA PRO A 127 17.99 -13.72 -2.28
C PRO A 127 19.33 -13.20 -1.77
N ARG A 128 20.36 -14.06 -1.72
CA ARG A 128 21.67 -13.69 -1.14
C ARG A 128 22.67 -13.20 -2.19
N PRO A 129 23.01 -13.98 -3.23
CA PRO A 129 23.70 -13.44 -4.39
C PRO A 129 22.72 -12.67 -5.29
N TRP A 130 23.20 -11.59 -5.92
CA TRP A 130 22.40 -10.77 -6.84
C TRP A 130 21.75 -11.56 -7.99
N ARG A 131 22.35 -12.69 -8.39
CA ARG A 131 21.86 -13.56 -9.47
C ARG A 131 20.51 -14.19 -9.16
N GLU A 132 20.22 -14.47 -7.90
CA GLU A 132 18.95 -15.08 -7.50
C GLU A 132 17.77 -14.12 -7.78
N TYR A 133 17.97 -12.79 -7.78
CA TYR A 133 16.92 -11.83 -8.13
C TYR A 133 16.39 -11.97 -9.57
N LEU A 134 17.09 -12.70 -10.45
CA LEU A 134 16.67 -12.88 -11.85
C LEU A 134 15.68 -14.04 -12.05
N TRP A 135 15.64 -15.01 -11.14
CA TRP A 135 14.94 -16.28 -11.37
C TRP A 135 14.32 -16.93 -10.13
N ARG A 136 14.34 -16.24 -8.98
CA ARG A 136 13.79 -16.75 -7.72
C ARG A 136 12.35 -16.31 -7.48
#